data_AF-A0A7X2MD19-F1
#
_entry.id   AF-A0A7X2MD19-F1
#
_cell.length_a   1.000
_cell.length_b   1.000
_cell.length_c   1.000
_cell.angle_alpha   90.00
_cell.angle_beta   90.00
_cell.angle_gamma   90.00
#
_symmetry.space_group_name_H-M   'P 1'
#
loop_
_entity.id
_entity.type
_entity.pdbx_description
1 polymer ?
#
loop_
_entity_poly.entity_id
_entity_poly.type
_entity_poly.pdbx_seq_one_letter_code
_entity_poly.pdbx_strand_id
1 'polypeptide(L)'
;MYNFDKVAKFQNSLKWHVNDGELPMTLGDMDFEVAPEIITELHKRIENKNFGYEYIPYEYYASVAKWYKEMYNCTLDISWMSFSQGVVATLSAIITNLMSEDSVITVLTPGFDKFKKVGEGKQKVLVSELIYDKEKRNYDINWLDLEDKLKKTNLFVLCNPHSPVGKIWSQKDLEKILKLSLKYDFKIFSDEIHGEITFE
;
A
#
# COMPACT_ATOMS: atom_id res chain seq x y z
N MET A 1 -15.13 13.73 -20.30
CA MET A 1 -13.68 13.55 -20.40
C MET A 1 -13.04 14.44 -19.35
N TYR A 2 -12.15 13.89 -18.52
CA TYR A 2 -11.43 14.64 -17.49
C TYR A 2 -10.32 15.50 -18.13
N ASN A 3 -10.00 16.65 -17.56
CA ASN A 3 -8.96 17.54 -18.07
C ASN A 3 -7.68 17.42 -17.24
N PHE A 4 -6.75 16.59 -17.68
CA PHE A 4 -5.46 16.39 -17.03
C PHE A 4 -4.40 17.44 -17.40
N ASP A 5 -4.65 18.30 -18.40
CA ASP A 5 -3.77 19.42 -18.75
C ASP A 5 -3.93 20.62 -17.79
N LYS A 6 -5.03 20.63 -17.03
CA LYS A 6 -5.29 21.65 -16.02
C LYS A 6 -4.52 21.33 -14.74
N VAL A 7 -3.55 22.18 -14.42
CA VAL A 7 -2.79 22.09 -13.17
C VAL A 7 -3.70 22.45 -11.99
N ALA A 8 -3.71 21.59 -10.97
CA ALA A 8 -4.42 21.84 -9.73
C ALA A 8 -3.84 23.05 -8.98
N LYS A 9 -4.67 23.69 -8.14
CA LYS A 9 -4.18 24.73 -7.22
C LYS A 9 -3.72 24.08 -5.91
N PHE A 10 -2.51 24.38 -5.48
CA PHE A 10 -1.94 23.85 -4.25
C PHE A 10 -2.08 24.86 -3.10
N GLN A 11 -2.60 24.41 -1.96
CA GLN A 11 -2.62 25.18 -0.70
C GLN A 11 -2.08 24.28 0.42
N ASN A 12 -1.06 24.76 1.15
CA ASN A 12 -0.39 23.99 2.21
C ASN A 12 0.06 22.58 1.76
N SER A 13 0.43 22.41 0.49
CA SER A 13 0.89 21.11 -0.04
C SER A 13 2.33 20.85 0.39
N LEU A 14 2.57 19.67 0.98
CA LEU A 14 3.91 19.24 1.36
C LEU A 14 4.80 19.02 0.13
N LYS A 15 4.25 18.47 -0.97
CA LYS A 15 4.97 18.27 -2.22
C LYS A 15 5.46 19.60 -2.80
N TRP A 16 4.63 20.64 -2.76
CA TRP A 16 4.96 21.97 -3.27
C TRP A 16 5.60 22.91 -2.23
N HIS A 17 5.93 22.40 -1.04
CA HIS A 17 6.69 23.14 -0.03
C HIS A 17 8.20 23.00 -0.29
N VAL A 18 8.66 23.65 -1.37
CA VAL A 18 10.05 23.61 -1.87
C VAL A 18 10.61 25.03 -2.04
N ASN A 19 11.92 25.15 -2.30
CA ASN A 19 12.55 26.45 -2.51
C ASN A 19 12.14 27.07 -3.86
N ASP A 20 12.28 28.39 -3.98
CA ASP A 20 12.05 29.09 -5.24
C ASP A 20 12.93 28.52 -6.37
N GLY A 21 12.28 28.19 -7.49
CA GLY A 21 12.94 27.61 -8.66
C GLY A 21 13.06 26.08 -8.67
N GLU A 22 12.63 25.40 -7.60
CA GLU A 22 12.56 23.93 -7.56
C GLU A 22 11.26 23.41 -8.17
N LEU A 23 11.35 22.32 -8.95
CA LEU A 23 10.19 21.59 -9.47
C LEU A 23 10.03 20.27 -8.69
N PRO A 24 9.00 20.11 -7.85
CA PRO A 24 8.86 18.93 -7.00
C PRO A 24 8.35 17.72 -7.80
N MET A 25 9.12 16.63 -7.80
CA MET A 25 8.77 15.35 -8.44
C MET A 25 9.03 14.15 -7.51
N THR A 26 8.72 14.31 -6.22
CA THR A 26 9.19 13.41 -5.15
C THR A 26 8.08 12.59 -4.49
N LEU A 27 7.02 13.25 -4.00
CA LEU A 27 5.94 12.60 -3.25
C LEU A 27 4.91 11.94 -4.18
N GLY A 28 4.27 10.88 -3.66
CA GLY A 28 3.31 10.05 -4.40
C GLY A 28 1.89 10.62 -4.51
N ASP A 29 1.68 11.91 -4.26
CA ASP A 29 0.42 12.61 -4.55
C ASP A 29 0.47 13.28 -5.94
N MET A 30 -0.71 13.45 -6.55
CA MET A 30 -0.86 13.91 -7.93
C MET A 30 -1.11 15.41 -8.03
N ASP A 31 -0.69 16.01 -9.16
CA ASP A 31 -0.91 17.43 -9.48
C ASP A 31 -2.20 17.67 -10.28
N PHE A 32 -3.15 16.72 -10.22
CA PHE A 32 -4.43 16.76 -10.91
C PHE A 32 -5.58 17.17 -9.99
N GLU A 33 -6.61 17.77 -10.57
CA GLU A 33 -7.88 17.91 -9.85
C GLU A 33 -8.49 16.53 -9.60
N VAL A 34 -9.02 16.33 -8.39
CA VAL A 34 -9.77 15.13 -8.05
C VAL A 34 -11.06 15.06 -8.88
N ALA A 35 -11.60 13.85 -9.09
CA ALA A 35 -12.82 13.64 -9.86
C ALA A 35 -13.98 14.54 -9.37
N PRO A 36 -14.75 15.19 -10.27
CA PRO A 36 -15.81 16.13 -9.90
C PRO A 36 -16.95 15.45 -9.12
N GLU A 37 -17.13 14.13 -9.25
CA GLU A 37 -18.07 13.35 -8.43
C GLU A 37 -17.69 13.40 -6.95
N ILE A 38 -16.39 13.32 -6.62
CA ILE A 38 -15.88 13.43 -5.25
C ILE A 38 -16.11 14.85 -4.73
N ILE A 39 -15.80 15.88 -5.52
CA ILE A 39 -16.06 17.28 -5.16
C ILE A 39 -17.54 17.53 -4.90
N THR A 40 -18.41 16.98 -5.74
CA THR A 40 -19.86 17.10 -5.62
C THR A 40 -20.36 16.50 -4.30
N GLU A 41 -19.88 15.32 -3.92
CA GLU A 41 -20.28 14.68 -2.66
C GLU A 41 -19.75 15.42 -1.43
N LEU A 42 -18.52 15.95 -1.49
CA LEU A 42 -17.98 16.80 -0.44
C LEU A 42 -18.82 18.08 -0.25
N HIS A 43 -19.28 18.71 -1.33
CA HIS A 43 -20.18 19.86 -1.23
C HIS A 43 -21.50 19.49 -0.54
N LYS A 44 -22.12 18.36 -0.90
CA LYS A 44 -23.33 17.89 -0.19
C LYS A 44 -23.06 17.65 1.29
N ARG A 45 -21.92 17.06 1.63
CA ARG A 45 -21.52 16.85 3.03
C ARG A 45 -21.36 18.18 3.78
N ILE A 46 -20.82 19.21 3.13
CA ILE A 46 -20.68 20.55 3.71
C ILE A 46 -22.06 21.18 3.99
N GLU A 47 -23.02 21.01 3.08
CA GLU A 47 -24.39 21.54 3.24
C GLU A 47 -25.13 21.00 4.47
N ASN A 48 -24.74 19.81 4.97
CA ASN A 48 -25.28 19.26 6.20
C ASN A 48 -24.94 20.09 7.45
N LYS A 49 -23.92 20.95 7.40
CA LYS A 49 -23.50 21.92 8.46
C LYS A 49 -23.20 21.34 9.85
N ASN A 50 -23.35 20.04 10.05
CA ASN A 50 -23.01 19.32 11.25
C ASN A 50 -21.77 18.45 10.99
N PHE A 51 -20.72 18.62 11.76
CA PHE A 51 -19.44 17.91 11.63
C PHE A 51 -19.04 17.20 12.93
N GLY A 52 -20.03 16.71 13.67
CA GLY A 52 -19.82 15.87 14.85
C GLY A 52 -19.28 14.48 14.51
N TYR A 53 -19.23 13.60 15.51
CA TYR A 53 -18.75 12.22 15.35
C TYR A 53 -19.58 11.43 14.34
N GLU A 54 -18.87 10.69 13.48
CA GLU A 54 -19.46 9.82 12.46
C GLU A 54 -19.06 8.37 12.71
N TYR A 55 -19.96 7.45 12.38
CA TYR A 55 -19.64 6.03 12.22
C TYR A 55 -19.48 5.73 10.73
N ILE A 56 -18.73 4.68 10.39
CA ILE A 56 -18.57 4.23 9.01
C ILE A 56 -19.77 3.36 8.64
N PRO A 57 -20.61 3.78 7.67
CA PRO A 57 -21.85 3.07 7.36
C PRO A 57 -21.58 1.82 6.51
N TYR A 58 -22.57 0.93 6.42
CA TYR A 58 -22.48 -0.30 5.62
C TYR A 58 -22.15 -0.01 4.15
N GLU A 59 -22.75 1.06 3.61
CA GLU A 59 -22.62 1.52 2.22
C GLU A 59 -21.16 1.81 1.84
N TYR A 60 -20.34 2.25 2.79
CA TYR A 60 -18.90 2.42 2.58
C TYR A 60 -18.25 1.08 2.23
N TYR A 61 -18.42 0.07 3.08
CA TYR A 61 -17.83 -1.25 2.87
C TYR A 61 -18.43 -1.97 1.65
N ALA A 62 -19.74 -1.80 1.42
CA ALA A 62 -20.40 -2.33 0.24
C ALA A 62 -19.83 -1.72 -1.06
N SER A 63 -19.48 -0.42 -1.05
CA SER A 63 -18.83 0.21 -2.21
C SER A 63 -17.44 -0.36 -2.49
N VAL A 64 -16.64 -0.63 -1.44
CA VAL A 64 -15.33 -1.28 -1.57
C VAL A 64 -15.48 -2.71 -2.10
N ALA A 65 -16.39 -3.51 -1.54
CA ALA A 65 -16.64 -4.88 -1.99
C ALA A 65 -17.09 -4.94 -3.46
N LYS A 66 -17.98 -4.02 -3.85
CA LYS A 66 -18.43 -3.87 -5.24
C LYS A 66 -17.25 -3.54 -6.16
N TRP A 67 -16.43 -2.57 -5.78
CA TRP A 67 -15.27 -2.16 -6.57
C TRP A 67 -14.28 -3.31 -6.80
N TYR A 68 -13.95 -4.07 -5.75
CA TYR A 68 -13.08 -5.25 -5.88
C TYR A 68 -13.67 -6.33 -6.78
N LYS A 69 -15.00 -6.49 -6.76
CA LYS A 69 -15.67 -7.43 -7.65
C LYS A 69 -15.60 -6.98 -9.11
N GLU A 70 -15.78 -5.69 -9.37
CA GLU A 70 -15.77 -5.13 -10.73
C GLU A 70 -14.35 -5.07 -11.31
N MET A 71 -13.37 -4.62 -10.52
CA MET A 71 -11.99 -4.41 -10.99
C MET A 71 -11.16 -5.69 -11.02
N TYR A 72 -11.36 -6.58 -10.04
CA TYR A 72 -10.48 -7.74 -9.83
C TYR A 72 -11.22 -9.08 -9.86
N ASN A 73 -12.53 -9.09 -10.14
CA ASN A 73 -13.40 -10.26 -9.98
C ASN A 73 -13.31 -10.90 -8.57
N CYS A 74 -12.89 -10.13 -7.57
CA CYS A 74 -12.66 -10.58 -6.21
C CYS A 74 -13.91 -10.28 -5.35
N THR A 75 -14.54 -11.33 -4.81
CA THR A 75 -15.69 -11.17 -3.92
C THR A 75 -15.21 -11.08 -2.48
N LEU A 76 -15.32 -9.89 -1.88
CA LEU A 76 -14.97 -9.65 -0.49
C LEU A 76 -16.21 -9.72 0.41
N ASP A 77 -16.06 -10.35 1.57
CA ASP A 77 -17.04 -10.28 2.65
C ASP A 77 -16.82 -8.99 3.44
N ILE A 78 -17.89 -8.25 3.71
CA ILE A 78 -17.84 -6.99 4.47
C ILE A 78 -17.35 -7.22 5.90
N SER A 79 -17.58 -8.41 6.48
CA SER A 79 -17.07 -8.77 7.82
C SER A 79 -15.54 -8.87 7.89
N TRP A 80 -14.84 -8.94 6.75
CA TRP A 80 -13.38 -8.92 6.69
C TRP A 80 -12.80 -7.50 6.76
N MET A 81 -13.64 -6.47 6.58
CA MET A 81 -13.18 -5.11 6.39
C MET A 81 -13.14 -4.33 7.70
N SER A 82 -12.16 -3.44 7.81
CA SER A 82 -12.08 -2.47 8.90
C SER A 82 -11.52 -1.17 8.36
N PHE A 83 -12.17 -0.06 8.70
CA PHE A 83 -11.70 1.26 8.29
C PHE A 83 -10.44 1.64 9.06
N SER A 84 -9.48 2.24 8.36
CA SER A 84 -8.26 2.80 8.94
C SER A 84 -7.85 4.06 8.19
N GLN A 85 -7.19 4.97 8.91
CA GLN A 85 -6.77 6.29 8.41
C GLN A 85 -5.52 6.25 7.52
N GLY A 86 -4.90 5.08 7.32
CA GLY A 86 -3.77 4.92 6.41
C GLY A 86 -3.01 3.61 6.56
N VAL A 87 -2.35 3.17 5.48
CA VAL A 87 -1.70 1.86 5.42
C VAL A 87 -0.56 1.72 6.43
N VAL A 88 0.32 2.73 6.53
CA VAL A 88 1.46 2.71 7.48
C VAL A 88 0.97 2.69 8.93
N ALA A 89 -0.08 3.44 9.24
CA ALA A 89 -0.67 3.46 10.58
C ALA A 89 -1.29 2.09 10.93
N THR A 90 -1.95 1.45 9.95
CA THR A 90 -2.50 0.09 10.08
C THR A 90 -1.42 -0.93 10.35
N LEU A 91 -0.34 -0.94 9.55
CA LEU A 91 0.78 -1.85 9.75
C LEU A 91 1.42 -1.67 11.13
N SER A 92 1.62 -0.41 11.56
CA SER A 92 2.13 -0.09 12.90
C SER A 92 1.22 -0.62 14.01
N ALA A 93 -0.10 -0.45 13.87
CA ALA A 93 -1.08 -0.97 14.82
C ALA A 93 -1.07 -2.51 14.88
N ILE A 94 -0.97 -3.20 13.74
CA ILE A 94 -0.86 -4.67 13.68
C ILE A 94 0.41 -5.13 14.40
N ILE A 95 1.57 -4.56 14.08
CA ILE A 95 2.84 -4.94 14.71
C ILE A 95 2.82 -4.68 16.21
N THR A 96 2.29 -3.52 16.64
CA THR A 96 2.29 -3.14 18.06
C THR A 96 1.33 -3.96 18.90
N ASN A 97 0.15 -4.32 18.36
CA ASN A 97 -0.91 -4.95 19.17
C ASN A 97 -1.02 -6.46 18.98
N LEU A 98 -0.56 -7.01 17.85
CA LEU A 98 -0.79 -8.41 17.47
C LEU A 98 0.50 -9.23 17.38
N MET A 99 1.67 -8.60 17.48
CA MET A 99 2.95 -9.29 17.39
C MET A 99 3.73 -9.17 18.69
N SER A 100 4.49 -10.21 18.99
CA SER A 100 5.43 -10.22 20.11
C SER A 100 6.68 -9.38 19.79
N GLU A 101 7.43 -8.97 20.82
CA GLU A 101 8.65 -8.18 20.64
C GLU A 101 9.77 -8.98 19.94
N ASP A 102 9.79 -10.30 20.09
CA ASP A 102 10.73 -11.21 19.43
C ASP A 102 10.32 -11.59 18.00
N SER A 103 9.16 -11.12 17.54
CA SER A 103 8.70 -11.40 16.18
C SER A 103 9.66 -10.83 15.13
N VAL A 104 9.80 -11.58 14.04
CA VAL A 104 10.66 -11.24 12.91
C VAL A 104 9.80 -10.79 11.73
N ILE A 105 10.14 -9.62 11.19
CA ILE A 105 9.46 -9.04 10.02
C ILE A 105 10.40 -9.14 8.83
N THR A 106 9.93 -9.66 7.70
CA THR A 106 10.71 -9.67 6.45
C THR A 106 10.13 -8.68 5.44
N VAL A 107 11.02 -7.93 4.78
CA VAL A 107 10.68 -6.96 3.73
C VAL A 107 11.58 -7.17 2.50
N LEU A 108 11.12 -6.69 1.33
CA LEU A 108 11.89 -6.67 0.09
C LEU A 108 12.46 -5.28 -0.21
N THR A 109 13.69 -5.18 -0.75
CA THR A 109 14.33 -3.90 -1.10
C THR A 109 15.00 -3.89 -2.48
N PRO A 110 15.11 -2.75 -3.17
CA PRO A 110 14.60 -1.42 -2.78
C PRO A 110 13.08 -1.44 -2.65
N GLY A 111 12.57 -0.76 -1.62
CA GLY A 111 11.19 -0.87 -1.15
C GLY A 111 10.80 0.39 -0.39
N PHE A 112 9.51 0.61 -0.15
CA PHE A 112 9.03 1.79 0.56
C PHE A 112 9.68 1.93 1.95
N ASP A 113 10.39 3.05 2.17
CA ASP A 113 11.28 3.26 3.31
C ASP A 113 10.61 3.08 4.68
N LYS A 114 9.30 3.34 4.77
CA LYS A 114 8.58 3.23 6.04
C LYS A 114 8.49 1.79 6.52
N PHE A 115 8.50 0.78 5.64
CA PHE A 115 8.35 -0.63 6.06
C PHE A 115 9.52 -1.15 6.89
N LYS A 116 10.74 -0.67 6.62
CA LYS A 116 11.90 -0.98 7.49
C LYS A 116 11.71 -0.39 8.88
N LYS A 117 11.22 0.84 8.94
CA LYS A 117 11.11 1.64 10.17
C LYS A 117 10.00 1.17 11.11
N VAL A 118 8.99 0.44 10.63
CA VAL A 118 7.90 -0.01 11.51
C VAL A 118 8.36 -1.06 12.52
N GLY A 119 9.34 -1.90 12.17
CA GLY A 119 9.90 -2.91 13.09
C GLY A 119 11.02 -2.39 13.99
N GLU A 120 11.75 -1.35 13.57
CA GLU A 120 12.99 -0.86 14.22
C GLU A 120 12.82 -0.36 15.67
N GLY A 121 11.59 -0.25 16.18
CA GLY A 121 11.33 0.09 17.58
C GLY A 121 11.45 -1.07 18.56
N LYS A 122 11.17 -2.32 18.14
CA LYS A 122 11.13 -3.51 19.02
C LYS A 122 11.43 -4.83 18.29
N GLN A 123 10.90 -5.01 17.08
CA GLN A 123 10.99 -6.24 16.30
C GLN A 123 12.25 -6.29 15.43
N LYS A 124 12.69 -7.51 15.13
CA LYS A 124 13.80 -7.73 14.19
C LYS A 124 13.31 -7.64 12.75
N VAL A 125 13.95 -6.82 11.93
CA VAL A 125 13.66 -6.71 10.49
C VAL A 125 14.72 -7.44 9.67
N LEU A 126 14.30 -8.39 8.83
CA LEU A 126 15.12 -9.03 7.82
C LEU A 126 14.82 -8.39 6.45
N VAL A 127 15.87 -8.03 5.74
CA VAL A 127 15.77 -7.35 4.44
C VAL A 127 16.24 -8.29 3.36
N SER A 128 15.39 -8.67 2.41
CA SER A 128 15.76 -9.43 1.21
C SER A 128 15.91 -8.48 0.01
N GLU A 129 17.08 -8.49 -0.63
CA GLU A 129 17.35 -7.60 -1.75
C GLU A 129 16.86 -8.22 -3.07
N LEU A 130 16.08 -7.44 -3.81
CA LEU A 130 15.68 -7.73 -5.17
C LEU A 130 16.90 -7.69 -6.09
N ILE A 131 16.88 -8.57 -7.09
CA ILE A 131 17.94 -8.66 -8.09
C ILE A 131 17.51 -7.81 -9.28
N TYR A 132 18.37 -6.87 -9.69
CA TYR A 132 18.16 -6.12 -10.92
C TYR A 132 18.75 -6.86 -12.12
N ASP A 133 17.90 -7.26 -13.06
CA ASP A 133 18.28 -7.77 -14.36
C ASP A 133 18.49 -6.58 -15.31
N LYS A 134 19.76 -6.32 -15.67
CA LYS A 134 20.14 -5.21 -16.56
C LYS A 134 19.60 -5.38 -17.98
N GLU A 135 19.52 -6.62 -18.47
CA GLU A 135 19.08 -6.92 -19.84
C GLU A 135 17.58 -6.73 -19.96
N LYS A 136 16.80 -7.23 -18.99
CA LYS A 136 15.35 -7.04 -18.94
C LYS A 136 14.92 -5.69 -18.38
N ARG A 137 15.86 -4.93 -17.80
CA ARG A 137 15.61 -3.68 -17.07
C ARG A 137 14.50 -3.84 -16.01
N ASN A 138 14.55 -4.95 -15.27
CA ASN A 138 13.50 -5.33 -14.33
C ASN A 138 14.10 -5.85 -13.02
N TYR A 139 13.30 -5.82 -11.96
CA TYR A 139 13.65 -6.42 -10.66
C TYR A 139 12.96 -7.77 -10.49
N ASP A 140 13.69 -8.75 -9.96
CA ASP A 140 13.18 -10.08 -9.62
C ASP A 140 13.51 -10.44 -8.17
N ILE A 141 12.71 -11.35 -7.60
CA ILE A 141 12.92 -11.83 -6.23
C ILE A 141 14.16 -12.72 -6.18
N ASN A 142 15.08 -12.45 -5.24
CA ASN A 142 16.11 -13.39 -4.85
C ASN A 142 15.50 -14.53 -4.03
N TRP A 143 15.00 -15.56 -4.69
CA TRP A 143 14.25 -16.62 -4.02
C TRP A 143 15.04 -17.41 -2.99
N LEU A 144 16.35 -17.61 -3.20
CA LEU A 144 17.20 -18.32 -2.25
C LEU A 144 17.33 -17.52 -0.95
N ASP A 145 17.61 -16.23 -1.08
CA ASP A 145 17.74 -15.30 0.05
C ASP A 145 16.40 -15.08 0.76
N LEU A 146 15.33 -14.83 0.01
CA LEU A 146 14.00 -14.62 0.55
C LEU A 146 13.52 -15.86 1.30
N GLU A 147 13.65 -17.06 0.73
CA GLU A 147 13.21 -18.29 1.40
C GLU A 147 13.98 -18.54 2.70
N ASP A 148 15.29 -18.24 2.77
CA ASP A 148 16.04 -18.41 4.02
C ASP A 148 15.57 -17.45 5.14
N LYS A 149 15.21 -16.22 4.77
CA LYS A 149 14.66 -15.23 5.70
C LYS A 149 13.24 -15.60 6.13
N LEU A 150 12.42 -16.06 5.19
CA LEU A 150 11.02 -16.47 5.45
C LEU A 150 10.90 -17.63 6.44
N LYS A 151 11.88 -18.54 6.52
CA LYS A 151 11.93 -19.60 7.55
C LYS A 151 11.89 -19.08 8.99
N LYS A 152 12.36 -17.85 9.20
CA LYS A 152 12.48 -17.21 10.52
C LYS A 152 11.42 -16.12 10.71
N THR A 153 10.54 -15.92 9.74
CA THR A 153 9.63 -14.76 9.67
C THR A 153 8.34 -15.05 10.41
N ASN A 154 7.78 -14.05 11.09
CA ASN A 154 6.42 -14.07 11.63
C ASN A 154 5.47 -13.24 10.76
N LEU A 155 5.97 -12.12 10.20
CA LEU A 155 5.22 -11.26 9.28
C LEU A 155 6.07 -10.93 8.05
N PHE A 156 5.54 -11.22 6.86
CA PHE A 156 6.09 -10.74 5.60
C PHE A 156 5.29 -9.53 5.10
N VAL A 157 5.97 -8.39 4.92
CA VAL A 157 5.35 -7.19 4.36
C VAL A 157 5.63 -7.18 2.85
N LEU A 158 4.58 -7.49 2.09
CA LEU A 158 4.57 -7.49 0.64
C LEU A 158 4.05 -6.14 0.14
N CYS A 159 4.72 -5.55 -0.84
CA CYS A 159 4.22 -4.36 -1.55
C CYS A 159 3.88 -4.78 -2.98
N ASN A 160 2.64 -4.58 -3.42
CA ASN A 160 2.17 -5.03 -4.72
C ASN A 160 1.09 -4.09 -5.30
N PRO A 161 1.39 -3.30 -6.35
CA PRO A 161 2.66 -3.13 -7.03
C PRO A 161 3.80 -2.62 -6.12
N HIS A 162 5.02 -3.09 -6.37
CA HIS A 162 6.18 -2.84 -5.52
C HIS A 162 6.80 -1.47 -5.78
N SER A 163 6.58 -0.53 -4.86
CA SER A 163 7.24 0.77 -4.84
C SER A 163 8.65 0.67 -4.22
N PRO A 164 9.69 1.32 -4.78
CA PRO A 164 9.65 2.30 -5.87
C PRO A 164 9.90 1.72 -7.27
N VAL A 165 10.16 0.42 -7.40
CA VAL A 165 10.62 -0.17 -8.67
C VAL A 165 9.51 -0.39 -9.71
N GLY A 166 8.25 -0.20 -9.32
CA GLY A 166 7.09 -0.33 -10.21
C GLY A 166 6.82 -1.78 -10.63
N LYS A 167 7.28 -2.77 -9.86
CA LYS A 167 7.10 -4.19 -10.20
C LYS A 167 5.70 -4.65 -9.82
N ILE A 168 4.95 -5.16 -10.79
CA ILE A 168 3.73 -5.94 -10.54
C ILE A 168 4.14 -7.40 -10.42
N TRP A 169 3.87 -8.04 -9.28
CA TRP A 169 4.27 -9.43 -9.05
C TRP A 169 3.40 -10.38 -9.88
N SER A 170 4.03 -11.38 -10.49
CA SER A 170 3.28 -12.36 -11.27
C SER A 170 2.46 -13.27 -10.34
N GLN A 171 1.38 -13.85 -10.85
CA GLN A 171 0.62 -14.87 -10.13
C GLN A 171 1.53 -16.00 -9.61
N LYS A 172 2.53 -16.42 -10.39
CA LYS A 172 3.49 -17.47 -9.98
C LYS A 172 4.33 -17.05 -8.77
N ASP A 173 4.76 -15.79 -8.72
CA ASP A 173 5.51 -15.26 -7.59
C ASP A 173 4.64 -15.22 -6.33
N LEU A 174 3.41 -14.72 -6.46
CA LEU A 174 2.43 -14.65 -5.36
C LEU A 174 2.04 -16.04 -4.84
N GLU A 175 1.78 -17.00 -5.73
CA GLU A 175 1.52 -18.39 -5.35
C GLU A 175 2.71 -19.02 -4.62
N LYS A 176 3.94 -18.70 -5.02
CA LYS A 176 5.14 -19.19 -4.33
C LYS A 176 5.25 -18.57 -2.93
N ILE A 177 5.00 -17.27 -2.77
CA ILE A 177 4.97 -16.60 -1.46
C ILE A 177 3.91 -17.25 -0.56
N LEU A 178 2.70 -17.49 -1.07
CA LEU A 178 1.62 -18.15 -0.32
C LEU A 178 2.00 -19.57 0.11
N LYS A 179 2.61 -20.36 -0.78
CA LYS A 179 3.12 -21.71 -0.45
C LYS A 179 4.17 -21.66 0.65
N LEU A 180 5.07 -20.68 0.64
CA LEU A 180 6.07 -20.49 1.69
C LEU A 180 5.44 -20.04 3.01
N SER A 181 4.42 -19.16 2.96
CA SER A 181 3.64 -18.74 4.13
C SER A 181 3.00 -19.92 4.83
N LEU A 182 2.38 -20.83 4.09
CA LEU A 182 1.80 -22.05 4.65
C LEU A 182 2.86 -23.02 5.18
N LYS A 183 4.01 -23.14 4.49
CA LYS A 183 5.10 -24.04 4.86
C LYS A 183 5.81 -23.62 6.16
N TYR A 184 5.96 -22.31 6.37
CA TYR A 184 6.74 -21.73 7.48
C TYR A 184 5.88 -20.99 8.51
N ASP A 185 4.56 -21.00 8.35
CA ASP A 185 3.56 -20.39 9.23
C ASP A 185 3.82 -18.90 9.57
N PHE A 186 4.05 -18.09 8.54
CA PHE A 186 4.11 -16.63 8.67
C PHE A 186 2.88 -15.96 8.07
N LYS A 187 2.50 -14.79 8.61
CA LYS A 187 1.42 -13.96 8.06
C LYS A 187 1.95 -13.03 6.96
N ILE A 188 1.07 -12.65 6.04
CA ILE A 188 1.40 -11.69 4.98
C ILE A 188 0.58 -10.43 5.22
N PHE A 189 1.26 -9.28 5.26
CA PHE A 189 0.63 -7.98 5.10
C PHE A 189 0.90 -7.52 3.66
N SER A 190 -0.15 -7.48 2.83
CA SER A 190 -0.06 -7.01 1.44
C SER A 190 -0.46 -5.53 1.39
N ASP A 191 0.50 -4.64 1.15
CA ASP A 191 0.21 -3.25 0.77
C ASP A 191 -0.08 -3.20 -0.73
N GLU A 192 -1.36 -3.01 -1.04
CA GLU A 192 -1.88 -2.92 -2.41
C GLU A 192 -2.41 -1.53 -2.75
N ILE A 193 -1.90 -0.48 -2.09
CA ILE A 193 -2.36 0.91 -2.32
C ILE A 193 -2.20 1.38 -3.77
N HIS A 194 -1.27 0.77 -4.51
CA HIS A 194 -1.03 1.05 -5.92
C HIS A 194 -1.76 0.07 -6.87
N GLY A 195 -2.63 -0.81 -6.35
CA GLY A 195 -3.27 -1.90 -7.11
C GLY A 195 -4.06 -1.44 -8.35
N GLU A 196 -4.52 -0.20 -8.36
CA GLU A 196 -5.26 0.42 -9.46
C GLU A 196 -4.37 1.16 -10.47
N ILE A 197 -3.10 1.41 -10.12
CA ILE A 197 -2.14 2.15 -10.95
C ILE A 197 -1.23 1.12 -11.63
N THR A 198 -1.83 0.32 -12.50
CA THR A 198 -1.13 -0.70 -13.29
C THR A 198 -1.14 -0.33 -14.78
N PHE A 199 -0.11 -0.74 -15.51
CA PHE A 199 -0.11 -0.65 -16.97
C PHE A 199 -0.90 -1.83 -17.55
N GLU A 200 -1.63 -1.60 -18.64
CA GLU A 200 -2.18 -2.67 -19.50
C GLU A 200 -1.06 -3.38 -20.28
#